data_AF-A0A553SNP1-F1
#
_entry.id   AF-A0A553SNP1-F1
#
_cell.length_a   1.000
_cell.length_b   1.000
_cell.length_c   1.000
_cell.angle_alpha   90.00
_cell.angle_beta   90.00
_cell.angle_gamma   90.00
#
_symmetry.space_group_name_H-M   'P 1'
#
loop_
_entity.id
_entity.type
_entity.pdbx_description
1 polymer ?
#
loop_
_entity_poly.entity_id
_entity_poly.type
_entity_poly.pdbx_seq_one_letter_code
_entity_poly.pdbx_strand_id
1 'polypeptide(L)' 'MPDTFTREQDALLAETVLRHIREGSTAIAAFEEVAVVMNKSASTCGYRWNNTVRHNYRGAFRLARQKRYELKYANNGS' A
#
# COMPACT_ATOMS: atom_id res chain seq x y z
N MET A 1 4.81 -24.10 -10.09
CA MET A 1 5.79 -23.00 -9.94
C MET A 1 5.20 -21.94 -9.03
N PRO A 2 5.34 -22.05 -7.69
CA PRO A 2 4.55 -21.26 -6.78
C PRO A 2 5.26 -19.97 -6.34
N ASP A 3 5.34 -18.97 -7.22
CA ASP A 3 5.54 -17.56 -6.83
C ASP A 3 4.42 -16.68 -7.41
N THR A 4 3.21 -17.23 -7.49
CA THR A 4 2.06 -16.51 -8.05
C THR A 4 1.28 -15.88 -6.90
N PHE A 5 1.55 -14.60 -6.63
CA PHE A 5 0.64 -13.79 -5.83
C PHE A 5 -0.77 -13.93 -6.40
N THR A 6 -1.72 -14.30 -5.55
CA THR A 6 -3.13 -14.38 -5.94
C THR A 6 -3.74 -12.99 -5.97
N ARG A 7 -4.89 -12.84 -6.66
CA ARG A 7 -5.62 -11.57 -6.67
C ARG A 7 -6.01 -11.12 -5.27
N GLU A 8 -6.32 -12.07 -4.38
CA GLU A 8 -6.59 -11.81 -2.97
C GLU A 8 -5.37 -11.22 -2.27
N GLN A 9 -4.18 -11.76 -2.56
CA GLN A 9 -2.94 -11.20 -2.01
C GLN A 9 -2.67 -9.80 -2.58
N ASP A 10 -2.80 -9.60 -3.88
CA ASP A 10 -2.63 -8.27 -4.49
C ASP A 10 -3.64 -7.25 -3.89
N ALA A 11 -4.88 -7.67 -3.59
CA ALA A 11 -5.89 -6.84 -2.95
C ALA A 11 -5.56 -6.51 -1.49
N LEU A 12 -5.09 -7.48 -0.71
CA LEU A 12 -4.70 -7.27 0.68
C LEU A 12 -3.49 -6.30 0.77
N LEU A 13 -2.52 -6.47 -0.12
CA LEU A 13 -1.39 -5.56 -0.27
C LEU A 13 -1.86 -4.15 -0.62
N ALA A 14 -2.76 -4.02 -1.61
CA ALA A 14 -3.44 -2.76 -1.98
C ALA A 14 -4.03 -2.05 -0.77
N GLU A 15 -4.87 -2.76 -0.03
CA GLU A 15 -5.64 -2.20 1.06
C GLU A 15 -4.75 -1.72 2.21
N THR A 16 -3.81 -2.55 2.68
CA THR A 16 -2.90 -2.18 3.77
C THR A 16 -2.04 -0.97 3.38
N VAL A 17 -1.46 -0.95 2.18
CA VAL A 17 -0.64 0.18 1.75
C VAL A 17 -1.46 1.47 1.63
N LEU A 18 -2.67 1.39 1.05
CA LEU A 18 -3.56 2.55 0.94
C LEU A 18 -3.97 3.08 2.32
N ARG A 19 -4.23 2.18 3.27
CA ARG A 19 -4.54 2.50 4.66
C ARG A 19 -3.36 3.24 5.31
N HIS A 20 -2.15 2.67 5.27
CA HIS A 20 -0.96 3.32 5.85
C HIS A 20 -0.69 4.71 5.25
N ILE A 21 -0.91 4.89 3.94
CA ILE A 21 -0.72 6.19 3.28
C ILE A 21 -1.72 7.22 3.82
N ARG A 22 -2.99 6.83 4.00
CA ARG A 22 -4.04 7.69 4.56
C ARG A 22 -3.76 8.05 6.02
N GLU A 23 -3.26 7.09 6.80
CA GLU A 23 -2.87 7.30 8.20
C GLU A 23 -1.54 8.07 8.32
N GLY A 24 -0.82 8.30 7.21
CA GLY A 24 0.44 9.03 7.17
C GLY A 24 1.67 8.20 7.58
N SER A 25 1.50 6.89 7.71
CA SER A 25 2.53 5.90 8.04
C SER A 25 3.39 5.54 6.81
N THR A 26 4.41 4.72 6.99
CA THR A 26 5.36 4.35 5.91
C THR A 26 4.86 3.16 5.10
N ALA A 27 5.18 3.15 3.80
CA ALA A 27 4.88 2.00 2.95
C ALA A 27 5.66 0.75 3.37
N ILE A 28 6.84 0.90 3.99
CA ILE A 28 7.64 -0.21 4.51
C ILE A 28 6.88 -0.96 5.61
N ALA A 29 6.31 -0.25 6.59
CA ALA A 29 5.51 -0.87 7.65
C ALA A 29 4.29 -1.62 7.08
N ALA A 30 3.64 -1.05 6.06
CA ALA A 30 2.54 -1.72 5.35
C ALA A 30 2.99 -3.04 4.69
N PHE A 31 4.18 -3.04 4.08
CA PHE A 31 4.73 -4.23 3.44
C PHE A 31 5.14 -5.30 4.46
N GLU A 32 5.71 -4.91 5.59
CA GLU A 32 6.07 -5.84 6.67
C GLU A 32 4.82 -6.51 7.27
N GLU A 33 3.77 -5.75 7.53
CA GLU A 33 2.51 -6.28 8.05
C GLU A 33 1.88 -7.29 7.08
N VAL A 34 1.74 -6.90 5.81
CA VAL A 34 1.24 -7.79 4.76
C VAL A 34 2.11 -9.02 4.57
N ALA A 35 3.42 -8.86 4.61
CA ALA A 35 4.36 -9.96 4.46
C ALA A 35 4.20 -11.01 5.56
N VAL A 36 4.03 -10.58 6.81
CA VAL A 36 3.75 -11.47 7.94
C VAL A 36 2.42 -12.21 7.73
N VAL A 37 1.36 -11.49 7.33
CA VAL A 37 0.03 -12.08 7.09
C VAL A 37 0.06 -13.09 5.93
N MET A 38 0.81 -12.80 4.86
CA MET A 38 0.92 -13.67 3.68
C MET A 38 1.97 -14.76 3.81
N ASN A 39 2.72 -14.78 4.91
CA ASN A 39 3.89 -15.64 5.09
C ASN A 39 4.91 -15.49 3.93
N LYS A 40 5.16 -14.24 3.51
CA LYS A 40 6.08 -13.86 2.43
C LYS A 40 7.14 -12.87 2.94
N SER A 41 8.09 -12.51 2.08
CA SER A 41 9.07 -11.45 2.39
C SER A 41 8.52 -10.06 2.03
N ALA A 42 8.77 -9.08 2.90
CA ALA A 42 8.42 -7.67 2.66
C ALA A 42 9.04 -7.14 1.36
N SER A 43 10.26 -7.59 1.03
CA SER A 43 10.96 -7.27 -0.22
C SER A 43 10.19 -7.78 -1.44
N THR A 44 9.68 -9.00 -1.39
CA THR A 44 8.86 -9.58 -2.47
C THR A 44 7.53 -8.83 -2.64
N CYS A 45 6.90 -8.47 -1.52
CA CYS A 45 5.68 -7.68 -1.51
C CYS A 45 5.89 -6.28 -2.12
N GLY A 46 6.99 -5.61 -1.78
CA GLY A 46 7.36 -4.31 -2.35
C GLY A 46 7.66 -4.35 -3.84
N TYR A 47 8.27 -5.44 -4.33
CA TYR A 47 8.47 -5.65 -5.77
C TYR A 47 7.13 -5.86 -6.50
N ARG A 48 6.28 -6.75 -5.98
CA ARG A 48 4.94 -6.99 -6.53
C ARG A 48 4.08 -5.72 -6.55
N TRP A 49 4.18 -4.91 -5.49
CA TRP A 49 3.53 -3.61 -5.43
C TRP A 49 3.92 -2.73 -6.61
N ASN A 50 5.22 -2.50 -6.79
CA ASN A 50 5.70 -1.60 -7.84
C ASN A 50 5.42 -2.12 -9.25
N ASN A 51 5.46 -3.44 -9.43
CA ASN A 51 5.27 -4.04 -10.75
C ASN A 51 3.79 -4.13 -11.17
N THR A 52 2.90 -4.58 -10.29
CA THR A 52 1.52 -4.93 -10.66
C THR A 52 0.49 -4.10 -9.90
N VAL A 53 0.53 -4.12 -8.56
CA VAL A 53 -0.52 -3.51 -7.73
C VAL A 53 -0.58 -1.99 -7.88
N ARG A 54 0.57 -1.32 -7.98
CA ARG A 54 0.65 0.13 -8.20
C ARG A 54 -0.03 0.56 -9.49
N HIS A 55 0.03 -0.26 -10.54
CA HIS A 55 -0.62 0.03 -11.82
C HIS A 55 -2.14 -0.17 -11.71
N ASN A 56 -2.58 -1.27 -11.10
CA ASN A 56 -4.00 -1.59 -10.92
C ASN A 56 -4.69 -0.60 -9.97
N TYR A 57 -4.02 -0.19 -8.89
CA TYR A 57 -4.57 0.69 -7.84
C TYR A 57 -4.06 2.12 -7.95
N ARG A 58 -3.58 2.54 -9.13
CA ARG A 58 -2.97 3.86 -9.34
C ARG A 58 -3.92 5.01 -8.97
N GLY A 59 -5.22 4.84 -9.25
CA GLY A 59 -6.26 5.80 -8.88
C GLY A 59 -6.45 5.90 -7.36
N ALA A 60 -6.63 4.76 -6.69
CA ALA A 60 -6.79 4.70 -5.24
C ALA A 60 -5.54 5.22 -4.51
N PHE A 61 -4.34 4.87 -5.00
CA PHE A 61 -3.07 5.36 -4.45
C PHE A 61 -2.94 6.87 -4.55
N ARG A 62 -3.34 7.46 -5.68
CA ARG A 62 -3.35 8.91 -5.85
C ARG A 62 -4.30 9.59 -4.86
N LEU A 63 -5.52 9.06 -4.72
CA LEU A 63 -6.52 9.55 -3.76
C LEU A 63 -6.02 9.44 -2.31
N ALA A 64 -5.44 8.31 -1.93
CA ALA A 64 -4.87 8.11 -0.60
C ALA A 64 -3.75 9.13 -0.31
N ARG A 65 -2.85 9.36 -1.27
CA ARG A 65 -1.80 10.38 -1.16
C ARG A 65 -2.34 11.80 -1.06
N GLN A 66 -3.35 12.14 -1.88
CA GLN A 66 -3.99 13.46 -1.82
C GLN A 66 -4.64 13.68 -0.47
N LYS A 67 -5.36 12.69 0.06
CA LYS A 67 -6.03 12.80 1.36
C LYS A 67 -5.05 13.06 2.50
N ARG A 68 -3.89 12.39 2.48
CA ARG A 68 -2.79 12.67 3.43
C ARG A 68 -2.28 14.10 3.31
N TYR A 69 -2.08 14.59 2.08
CA TYR A 69 -1.65 15.96 1.84
C TYR A 69 -2.71 16.93 2.35
N GLU A 70 -3.97 16.76 1.96
CA GLU A 70 -5.08 17.60 2.41
C GLU A 70 -5.18 17.64 3.94
N LEU A 71 -5.07 16.52 4.65
CA LEU A 71 -5.03 16.50 6.12
C LEU A 71 -3.87 17.30 6.71
N LYS A 72 -2.68 17.22 6.10
CA LYS A 72 -1.49 17.97 6.56
C LYS A 72 -1.62 19.48 6.34
N TYR A 73 -2.29 19.89 5.26
CA TYR A 73 -2.45 21.31 4.91
C TYR A 73 -3.73 21.93 5.51
N ALA A 74 -4.80 21.16 5.69
CA ALA A 74 -6.03 21.59 6.36
C ALA A 74 -5.77 21.95 7.84
N ASN A 75 -4.86 21.26 8.51
CA ASN A 75 -4.49 21.59 9.90
C ASN A 75 -3.61 22.86 10.02
N ASN A 76 -3.14 23.46 8.92
CA ASN A 76 -2.33 24.68 8.95
C ASN A 76 -3.11 25.94 8.49
N GLY A 77 -4.43 25.84 8.34
CA GLY A 77 -5.31 26.95 7.96
C GLY A 77 -6.48 27.08 8.92
N SER A 78 -6.23 27.51 10.15
CA SER A 78 -7.25 28.05 11.06
C SER A 78 -6.62 29.15 11.90
#